data_AF-A0A426U0G1-F1
#
_entry.id   AF-A0A426U0G1-F1
#
_cell.length_a   1.000
_cell.length_b   1.000
_cell.length_c   1.000
_cell.angle_alpha   90.00
_cell.angle_beta   90.00
_cell.angle_gamma   90.00
#
_symmetry.space_group_name_H-M   'P 1'
#
loop_
_entity.id
_entity.type
_entity.pdbx_description
1 polymer ?
#
loop_
_entity_poly.entity_id
_entity_poly.type
_entity_poly.pdbx_seq_one_letter_code
_entity_poly.pdbx_strand_id
1 'polypeptide(L)'
;MAVPGVIPVAYEPKHRTETIGRYAEGQFLASITYAFPEGFRLEEGWEDQKRLYAVLHTFDPEGNYRDSDIWCAGTWAEQQRDPEGDASPLTRAQVHRATLLRSLPRRSYTDIAIRPFSVTHEGVRFGLVIREDEGEQWAELYPDRLAFAEPWDGTYDT
;
A
#
# COMPACT_ATOMS: atom_id res chain seq x y z
N MET A 1 25.35 0.99 3.52
CA MET A 1 24.91 0.95 4.93
C MET A 1 23.91 -0.17 5.10
N ALA A 2 23.76 -0.70 6.31
CA ALA A 2 22.70 -1.67 6.57
C ALA A 2 21.33 -0.98 6.53
N VAL A 3 20.30 -1.70 6.07
CA VAL A 3 18.92 -1.21 6.07
C VAL A 3 18.49 -0.84 7.49
N PRO A 4 17.89 0.34 7.73
CA PRO A 4 17.44 0.72 9.05
C PRO A 4 16.27 -0.16 9.51
N GLY A 5 16.18 -0.43 10.81
CA GLY A 5 15.07 -1.22 11.37
C GLY A 5 13.72 -0.50 11.30
N VAL A 6 13.71 0.80 11.02
CA VAL A 6 12.53 1.64 10.77
C VAL A 6 12.80 2.40 9.47
N ILE A 7 11.94 2.20 8.48
CA ILE A 7 12.06 2.81 7.15
C ILE A 7 11.23 4.09 7.14
N PRO A 8 11.85 5.25 6.86
CA PRO A 8 11.09 6.47 6.63
C PRO A 8 10.31 6.38 5.32
N VAL A 9 9.13 6.99 5.31
CA VAL A 9 8.29 7.15 4.11
C VAL A 9 7.82 8.60 4.08
N ALA A 10 8.26 9.34 3.07
CA ALA A 10 7.91 10.74 2.90
C ALA A 10 6.45 10.88 2.45
N TYR A 11 5.75 11.84 3.04
CA TYR A 11 4.41 12.22 2.61
C TYR A 11 4.50 13.10 1.37
N GLU A 12 3.96 12.61 0.26
CA GLU A 12 3.93 13.35 -1.01
C GLU A 12 2.48 13.63 -1.43
N PRO A 13 2.00 14.89 -1.28
CA PRO A 13 0.68 15.28 -1.75
C PRO A 13 0.52 15.01 -3.25
N LYS A 14 -0.63 14.45 -3.65
CA LYS A 14 -0.98 14.14 -5.05
C LYS A 14 -0.06 13.11 -5.71
N HIS A 15 0.64 12.30 -4.92
CA HIS A 15 1.48 11.20 -5.39
C HIS A 15 1.16 9.89 -4.65
N ARG A 16 1.97 8.85 -4.83
CA ARG A 16 1.71 7.49 -4.33
C ARG A 16 1.57 7.41 -2.81
N THR A 17 2.25 8.29 -2.08
CA THR A 17 2.23 8.33 -0.61
C THR A 17 1.33 9.44 -0.05
N GLU A 18 0.37 9.95 -0.83
CA GLU A 18 -0.53 11.04 -0.39
C GLU A 18 -1.50 10.64 0.75
N THR A 19 -1.63 9.35 1.05
CA THR A 19 -2.53 8.83 2.08
C THR A 19 -1.80 8.13 3.23
N ILE A 20 -0.68 8.72 3.67
CA ILE A 20 0.06 8.31 4.87
C ILE A 20 -0.03 9.37 5.98
N GLY A 21 0.19 8.96 7.23
CA GLY A 21 0.33 9.91 8.33
C GLY A 21 0.17 9.32 9.72
N ARG A 22 -0.27 10.16 10.65
CA ARG A 22 -0.46 9.81 12.07
C ARG A 22 -1.91 9.93 12.49
N TYR A 23 -2.35 9.08 13.39
CA TYR A 23 -3.65 9.12 14.05
C TYR A 23 -3.47 8.97 15.57
N ALA A 24 -4.56 9.05 16.34
CA ALA A 24 -4.46 9.12 17.81
C ALA A 24 -3.66 7.99 18.47
N GLU A 25 -3.63 6.80 17.85
CA GLU A 25 -2.98 5.62 18.45
C GLU A 25 -1.67 5.22 17.75
N GLY A 26 -1.26 5.92 16.67
CA GLY A 26 -0.02 5.59 15.96
C GLY A 26 0.06 6.15 14.53
N GLN A 27 0.55 5.34 13.60
CA GLN A 27 0.79 5.73 12.20
C GLN A 27 -0.11 4.93 11.24
N PHE A 28 -0.37 5.45 10.05
CA PHE A 28 -1.17 4.78 9.03
C PHE A 28 -0.57 4.94 7.64
N LEU A 29 -0.80 3.94 6.80
CA LEU A 29 -0.53 3.95 5.36
C LEU A 29 -1.77 3.41 4.66
N ALA A 30 -2.44 4.22 3.85
CA ALA A 30 -3.53 3.76 3.00
C ALA A 30 -3.17 3.88 1.53
N SER A 31 -3.65 2.95 0.71
CA SER A 31 -3.46 2.97 -0.75
C SER A 31 -4.64 2.38 -1.49
N ILE A 32 -4.71 2.66 -2.79
CA ILE A 32 -5.56 1.95 -3.75
C ILE A 32 -4.63 1.41 -4.81
N THR A 33 -4.63 0.09 -5.00
CA THR A 33 -3.61 -0.56 -5.81
C THR A 33 -4.13 -1.79 -6.53
N TYR A 34 -3.63 -2.01 -7.73
CA TYR A 34 -3.90 -3.24 -8.47
C TYR A 34 -2.85 -4.28 -8.14
N ALA A 35 -3.30 -5.52 -7.92
CA ALA A 35 -2.39 -6.61 -7.65
C ALA A 35 -2.84 -7.90 -8.33
N PHE A 36 -1.86 -8.76 -8.56
CA PHE A 36 -2.06 -10.16 -8.91
C PHE A 36 -1.74 -11.03 -7.68
N PRO A 37 -2.40 -12.18 -7.52
CA PRO A 37 -1.96 -13.21 -6.58
C PRO A 37 -0.50 -13.60 -6.84
N GLU A 38 0.23 -13.93 -5.78
CA GLU A 38 1.60 -14.42 -5.87
C GLU A 38 1.69 -15.66 -6.76
N GLY A 39 2.71 -15.71 -7.64
CA GLY A 39 2.91 -16.81 -8.58
C GLY A 39 1.97 -16.81 -9.78
N PHE A 40 1.10 -15.80 -9.94
CA PHE A 40 0.29 -15.64 -11.13
C PHE A 40 1.15 -15.49 -12.39
N ARG A 41 0.74 -16.14 -13.48
CA ARG A 41 1.34 -16.03 -14.80
C ARG A 41 0.40 -15.26 -15.71
N LEU A 42 0.95 -14.29 -16.44
CA LEU A 42 0.21 -13.51 -17.44
C LEU A 42 -0.22 -14.42 -18.60
N GLU A 43 -1.45 -14.92 -18.50
CA GLU A 43 -2.12 -15.77 -19.50
C GLU A 43 -3.44 -15.10 -19.95
N GLU A 44 -4.15 -15.73 -20.88
CA GLU A 44 -5.45 -15.22 -21.36
C GLU A 44 -6.46 -15.10 -20.21
N GLY A 45 -7.20 -13.98 -20.14
CA GLY A 45 -8.13 -13.70 -19.04
C GLY A 45 -7.48 -13.14 -17.76
N TRP A 46 -6.24 -12.64 -17.85
CA TRP A 46 -5.55 -11.99 -16.72
C TRP A 46 -6.32 -10.79 -16.17
N GLU A 47 -7.18 -10.14 -16.97
CA GLU A 47 -7.99 -9.00 -16.57
C GLU A 47 -8.96 -9.33 -15.42
N ASP A 48 -9.42 -10.58 -15.34
CA ASP A 48 -10.26 -11.07 -14.24
C ASP A 48 -9.44 -11.44 -12.99
N GLN A 49 -8.12 -11.57 -13.13
CA GLN A 49 -7.21 -11.91 -12.04
C GLN A 49 -6.51 -10.69 -11.45
N LYS A 50 -6.37 -9.60 -12.22
CA LYS A 50 -5.86 -8.32 -11.72
C LYS A 50 -6.94 -7.64 -10.88
N ARG A 51 -6.77 -7.65 -9.56
CA ARG A 51 -7.75 -7.13 -8.60
C ARG A 51 -7.36 -5.76 -8.10
N LEU A 52 -8.34 -4.89 -7.89
CA LEU A 52 -8.18 -3.59 -7.27
C LEU A 52 -8.46 -3.69 -5.78
N TYR A 53 -7.52 -3.26 -4.95
CA TYR A 53 -7.66 -3.25 -3.50
C TYR A 53 -7.68 -1.83 -2.96
N ALA A 54 -8.53 -1.59 -1.96
CA ALA A 54 -8.38 -0.49 -1.02
C ALA A 54 -7.73 -1.04 0.26
N VAL A 55 -6.66 -0.41 0.71
CA VAL A 55 -5.84 -0.90 1.82
C VAL A 55 -5.65 0.19 2.85
N LEU A 56 -5.74 -0.16 4.13
CA LEU A 56 -5.30 0.64 5.27
C LEU A 56 -4.45 -0.24 6.19
N HIS A 57 -3.17 0.07 6.27
CA HIS A 57 -2.27 -0.46 7.30
C HIS A 57 -2.19 0.49 8.48
N THR A 58 -2.21 -0.06 9.68
CA THR A 58 -2.02 0.68 10.93
C THR A 58 -0.80 0.19 11.68
N PHE A 59 -0.13 1.13 12.33
CA PHE A 59 1.09 0.90 13.08
C PHE A 59 1.01 1.59 14.43
N ASP A 60 1.81 1.15 15.39
CA ASP A 60 2.02 1.89 16.64
C ASP A 60 2.91 3.14 16.42
N PRO A 61 3.08 4.00 17.44
CA PRO A 61 3.93 5.18 17.34
C PRO A 61 5.39 4.87 16.97
N GLU A 62 5.88 3.68 17.34
CA GLU A 62 7.24 3.20 17.06
C GLU A 62 7.36 2.52 15.69
N GLY A 63 6.28 2.48 14.90
CA GLY A 63 6.25 1.93 13.55
C GLY A 63 6.07 0.41 13.48
N ASN A 64 5.75 -0.27 14.58
CA ASN A 64 5.42 -1.69 14.54
C ASN A 64 4.04 -1.89 13.91
N TYR A 65 3.96 -2.85 13.00
CA TYR A 65 2.70 -3.27 12.38
C TYR A 65 1.68 -3.70 13.43
N ARG A 66 0.45 -3.19 13.32
CA ARG A 66 -0.69 -3.61 14.16
C ARG A 66 -1.69 -4.44 13.38
N ASP A 67 -2.28 -3.84 12.36
CA ASP A 67 -3.35 -4.49 11.61
C ASP A 67 -3.52 -3.88 10.21
N SER A 68 -4.25 -4.59 9.35
CA SER A 68 -4.62 -4.16 8.01
C SER A 68 -6.10 -4.37 7.72
N ASP A 69 -6.75 -3.34 7.21
CA ASP A 69 -8.02 -3.48 6.49
C ASP A 69 -7.71 -3.54 4.99
N ILE A 70 -7.98 -4.68 4.36
CA ILE A 70 -7.72 -4.94 2.94
C ILE A 70 -9.03 -5.37 2.31
N TRP A 71 -9.49 -4.62 1.31
CA TRP A 71 -10.76 -4.86 0.65
C TRP A 71 -10.63 -4.89 -0.87
N CYS A 72 -11.05 -5.98 -1.49
CA CYS A 72 -11.13 -6.12 -2.94
C CYS A 72 -12.35 -5.37 -3.49
N ALA A 73 -12.11 -4.33 -4.28
CA ALA A 73 -13.16 -3.53 -4.90
C ALA A 73 -13.68 -4.14 -6.22
N GLY A 74 -12.94 -5.08 -6.81
CA GLY A 74 -13.28 -5.75 -8.07
C GLY A 74 -12.05 -6.01 -8.93
N THR A 75 -12.27 -6.38 -10.18
CA THR A 75 -11.22 -6.74 -11.15
C THR A 75 -10.97 -5.65 -12.19
N TRP A 76 -9.84 -5.75 -12.91
CA TRP A 76 -9.55 -4.90 -14.05
C TRP A 76 -10.60 -5.09 -15.17
N ALA A 77 -11.06 -6.31 -15.41
CA ALA A 77 -12.15 -6.58 -16.35
C ALA A 77 -13.46 -5.88 -15.97
N GLU A 78 -13.79 -5.79 -14.68
CA GLU A 78 -14.93 -5.01 -14.19
C GLU A 78 -14.72 -3.51 -14.40
N GLN A 79 -13.54 -2.99 -14.09
CA GLN A 79 -13.20 -1.57 -14.30
C GLN A 79 -13.31 -1.16 -15.77
N GLN A 80 -12.88 -2.02 -16.69
CA GLN A 80 -12.93 -1.73 -18.12
C GLN A 80 -14.37 -1.67 -18.67
N ARG A 81 -15.32 -2.37 -18.05
CA ARG A 81 -16.72 -2.38 -18.46
C ARG A 81 -17.48 -1.11 -18.10
N ASP A 82 -17.09 -0.47 -16.99
CA ASP A 82 -17.70 0.77 -16.52
C ASP A 82 -16.63 1.66 -15.86
N PRO A 83 -15.79 2.36 -16.65
CA PRO A 83 -14.62 3.05 -16.12
C PRO A 83 -14.93 4.22 -15.18
N GLU A 84 -16.09 4.86 -15.38
CA GLU A 84 -16.46 6.10 -14.68
C GLU A 84 -17.76 5.97 -13.87
N GLY A 85 -18.42 4.82 -13.89
CA GLY A 85 -19.67 4.66 -13.15
C GLY A 85 -19.48 4.54 -11.65
N ASP A 86 -20.57 4.81 -10.92
CA ASP A 86 -20.62 4.75 -9.46
C ASP A 86 -20.34 3.34 -8.92
N ALA A 87 -20.63 2.31 -9.73
CA ALA A 87 -20.37 0.92 -9.41
C ALA A 87 -18.97 0.43 -9.83
N SER A 88 -18.16 1.29 -10.47
CA SER A 88 -16.81 0.92 -10.92
C SER A 88 -15.94 0.51 -9.72
N PRO A 89 -15.06 -0.49 -9.87
CA PRO A 89 -14.08 -0.86 -8.85
C PRO A 89 -13.31 0.35 -8.30
N LEU A 90 -12.90 1.29 -9.15
CA LEU A 90 -12.16 2.48 -8.73
C LEU A 90 -12.98 3.39 -7.82
N THR A 91 -14.21 3.74 -8.23
CA THR A 91 -15.10 4.56 -7.41
C THR A 91 -15.38 3.88 -6.06
N ARG A 92 -15.65 2.58 -6.08
CA ARG A 92 -15.87 1.76 -4.88
C ARG A 92 -14.65 1.77 -3.95
N ALA A 93 -13.45 1.58 -4.48
CA ALA A 93 -12.20 1.60 -3.72
C ALA A 93 -11.96 2.97 -3.08
N GLN A 94 -12.23 4.07 -3.79
CA GLN A 94 -12.12 5.43 -3.28
C GLN A 94 -13.08 5.71 -2.13
N VAL A 95 -14.35 5.31 -2.27
CA VAL A 95 -15.37 5.45 -1.21
C VAL A 95 -15.00 4.61 0.02
N HIS A 96 -14.51 3.39 -0.19
CA HIS A 96 -14.09 2.51 0.89
C HIS A 96 -12.87 3.08 1.62
N ARG A 97 -11.80 3.47 0.91
CA ARG A 97 -10.63 4.14 1.50
C ARG A 97 -11.02 5.40 2.27
N ALA A 98 -11.91 6.24 1.73
CA ALA A 98 -12.37 7.43 2.43
C ALA A 98 -13.11 7.09 3.74
N THR A 99 -13.84 5.98 3.78
CA THR A 99 -14.51 5.47 4.98
C THR A 99 -13.52 4.98 6.02
N LEU A 100 -12.53 4.18 5.60
CA LEU A 100 -11.44 3.72 6.46
C LEU A 100 -10.64 4.89 7.03
N LEU A 101 -10.30 5.89 6.22
CA LEU A 101 -9.60 7.06 6.69
C LEU A 101 -10.43 7.82 7.74
N ARG A 102 -11.75 8.00 7.51
CA ARG A 102 -12.66 8.66 8.46
C ARG A 102 -12.77 7.96 9.81
N SER A 103 -12.54 6.65 9.90
CA SER A 103 -12.56 5.93 11.17
C SER A 103 -11.31 6.21 12.03
N LEU A 104 -10.23 6.74 11.44
CA LEU A 104 -9.00 7.09 12.17
C LEU A 104 -9.17 8.40 12.97
N PRO A 105 -9.17 8.34 14.31
CA PRO A 105 -9.34 9.52 15.14
C PRO A 105 -8.13 10.46 15.05
N ARG A 106 -8.39 11.78 14.99
CA ARG A 106 -7.37 12.85 14.98
C ARG A 106 -6.27 12.64 13.92
N ARG A 107 -6.63 12.10 12.75
CA ARG A 107 -5.66 11.85 11.69
C ARG A 107 -5.06 13.15 11.15
N SER A 108 -3.78 13.11 10.82
CA SER A 108 -3.03 14.15 10.11
C SER A 108 -2.13 13.49 9.07
N TYR A 109 -2.00 14.10 7.90
CA TYR A 109 -1.11 13.64 6.83
C TYR A 109 0.28 14.23 7.04
N THR A 110 1.30 13.37 7.11
CA THR A 110 2.68 13.72 7.44
C THR A 110 3.58 12.52 7.17
N ASP A 111 4.90 12.72 7.11
CA ASP A 111 5.87 11.64 7.03
C ASP A 111 5.66 10.61 8.16
N ILE A 112 5.91 9.35 7.81
CA ILE A 112 5.86 8.23 8.75
C ILE A 112 7.20 7.50 8.77
N ALA A 113 7.41 6.69 9.80
CA ALA A 113 8.56 5.82 9.91
C ALA A 113 8.08 4.46 10.44
N ILE A 114 8.12 3.44 9.59
CA ILE A 114 7.50 2.14 9.86
C ILE A 114 8.52 1.00 9.75
N ARG A 115 8.34 -0.04 10.55
CA ARG A 115 9.15 -1.25 10.45
C ARG A 115 8.71 -2.10 9.26
N PRO A 116 9.62 -2.88 8.66
CA PRO A 116 9.24 -3.88 7.67
C PRO A 116 8.17 -4.83 8.22
N PHE A 117 7.20 -5.15 7.37
CA PHE A 117 6.08 -6.03 7.69
C PHE A 117 5.58 -6.71 6.43
N SER A 118 4.87 -7.83 6.58
CA SER A 118 4.29 -8.55 5.46
C SER A 118 3.01 -9.24 5.92
N VAL A 119 1.92 -9.02 5.17
CA VAL A 119 0.67 -9.73 5.31
C VAL A 119 0.23 -10.24 3.94
N THR A 120 -0.34 -11.42 3.89
CA THR A 120 -0.92 -11.98 2.67
C THR A 120 -2.43 -11.99 2.80
N HIS A 121 -3.13 -11.43 1.80
CA HIS A 121 -4.58 -11.41 1.73
C HIS A 121 -5.02 -11.87 0.34
N GLU A 122 -5.88 -12.89 0.29
CA GLU A 122 -6.33 -13.53 -0.97
C GLU A 122 -5.18 -13.95 -1.92
N GLY A 123 -4.04 -14.35 -1.36
CA GLY A 123 -2.86 -14.74 -2.12
C GLY A 123 -2.04 -13.55 -2.65
N VAL A 124 -2.41 -12.31 -2.34
CA VAL A 124 -1.64 -11.10 -2.66
C VAL A 124 -0.82 -10.67 -1.45
N ARG A 125 0.45 -10.32 -1.65
CA ARG A 125 1.32 -9.75 -0.60
C ARG A 125 1.13 -8.25 -0.48
N PHE A 126 0.89 -7.79 0.75
CA PHE A 126 0.88 -6.39 1.13
C PHE A 126 1.91 -6.19 2.23
N GLY A 127 2.81 -5.23 2.06
CA GLY A 127 3.82 -4.98 3.08
C GLY A 127 5.06 -4.29 2.58
N LEU A 128 5.84 -3.79 3.52
CA LEU A 128 7.16 -3.22 3.28
C LEU A 128 8.21 -4.29 3.57
N VAL A 129 8.82 -4.83 2.51
CA VAL A 129 9.68 -6.02 2.59
C VAL A 129 11.11 -5.64 2.24
N ILE A 130 12.08 -6.12 3.02
CA ILE A 130 13.49 -5.92 2.69
C ILE A 130 13.88 -6.85 1.54
N ARG A 131 14.48 -6.25 0.53
CA ARG A 131 15.03 -6.89 -0.66
C ARG A 131 16.54 -6.73 -0.65
N GLU A 132 17.21 -7.68 -1.28
CA GLU A 132 18.65 -7.68 -1.48
C GLU A 132 18.94 -8.22 -2.88
N ASP A 133 19.79 -7.53 -3.62
CA ASP A 133 20.31 -7.98 -4.92
C ASP A 133 21.70 -7.40 -5.14
N GLU A 134 22.62 -8.22 -5.68
CA GLU A 134 24.03 -7.87 -5.90
C GLU A 134 24.75 -7.16 -4.72
N GLY A 135 24.30 -7.38 -3.48
CA GLY A 135 24.83 -6.77 -2.27
C GLY A 135 24.23 -5.40 -1.91
N GLU A 136 23.29 -4.88 -2.71
CA GLU A 136 22.48 -3.71 -2.40
C GLU A 136 21.18 -4.14 -1.72
N GLN A 137 20.75 -3.39 -0.71
CA GLN A 137 19.53 -3.66 0.03
C GLN A 137 18.59 -2.46 -0.02
N TRP A 138 17.30 -2.73 -0.21
CA TRP A 138 16.23 -1.73 -0.21
C TRP A 138 14.97 -2.27 0.46
N ALA A 139 14.09 -1.39 0.90
CA ALA A 139 12.76 -1.75 1.36
C ALA A 139 11.76 -1.53 0.22
N GLU A 140 10.97 -2.54 -0.13
CA GLU A 140 10.01 -2.47 -1.23
C GLU A 140 8.58 -2.59 -0.72
N LEU A 141 7.74 -1.61 -1.02
CA LEU A 141 6.33 -1.60 -0.65
C LEU A 141 5.50 -2.35 -1.68
N TYR A 142 5.01 -3.51 -1.29
CA TYR A 142 4.08 -4.30 -2.08
C TYR A 142 2.62 -3.93 -1.81
N PRO A 143 1.75 -3.99 -2.83
CA PRO A 143 2.03 -4.40 -4.21
C PRO A 143 2.44 -3.25 -5.14
N ASP A 144 2.49 -2.01 -4.66
CA ASP A 144 2.78 -0.80 -5.47
C ASP A 144 4.22 -0.74 -6.02
N ARG A 145 5.13 -1.58 -5.52
CA ARG A 145 6.55 -1.68 -5.92
C ARG A 145 7.34 -0.40 -5.68
N LEU A 146 6.98 0.37 -4.64
CA LEU A 146 7.76 1.56 -4.25
C LEU A 146 9.04 1.11 -3.55
N ALA A 147 10.21 1.44 -4.09
CA ALA A 147 11.50 1.06 -3.55
C ALA A 147 12.12 2.22 -2.76
N PHE A 148 12.33 2.01 -1.45
CA PHE A 148 13.01 2.93 -0.55
C PHE A 148 14.42 2.41 -0.29
N ALA A 149 15.42 3.22 -0.59
CA ALA A 149 16.82 2.85 -0.46
C ALA A 149 17.61 3.96 0.25
N GLU A 150 18.94 3.85 0.22
CA GLU A 150 19.81 4.95 0.65
C GLU A 150 19.48 6.24 -0.11
N PRO A 151 19.49 7.41 0.56
CA PRO A 151 20.03 7.68 1.89
C PRO A 151 19.05 7.40 3.06
N TRP A 152 17.93 6.72 2.82
CA TRP A 152 16.86 6.50 3.79
C TRP A 152 16.26 7.82 4.29
N ASP A 153 15.91 8.70 3.36
CA ASP A 153 15.23 9.97 3.61
C ASP A 153 13.71 9.92 3.39
N GLY A 154 13.21 8.74 3.01
CA GLY A 154 11.79 8.48 2.77
C GLY A 154 11.34 8.69 1.33
N THR A 155 12.24 9.11 0.44
CA THR A 155 11.99 9.10 -1.01
C THR A 155 11.99 7.66 -1.55
N TYR A 156 11.35 7.47 -2.70
CA TYR A 156 11.22 6.16 -3.34
C TYR A 156 11.32 6.25 -4.86
N ASP A 157 11.69 5.13 -5.46
CA ASP A 157 11.63 4.87 -6.90
C ASP A 157 10.48 3.90 -7.24
N THR A 158 10.02 3.89 -8.49
CA THR A 158 8.91 3.04 -8.98
C THR A 158 9.23 2.37 -10.31
#